data_AF-A0A4R9HCN8-F1
#
_entry.id   AF-A0A4R9HCN8-F1
#
_cell.length_a   1.000
_cell.length_b   1.000
_cell.length_c   1.000
_cell.angle_alpha   90.00
_cell.angle_beta   90.00
_cell.angle_gamma   90.00
#
_symmetry.space_group_name_H-M   'P 1'
#
loop_
_entity.id
_entity.type
_entity.pdbx_description
1 polymer ?
#
loop_
_entity_poly.entity_id
_entity_poly.type
_entity_poly.pdbx_seq_one_letter_code
_entity_poly.pdbx_strand_id
1 'polypeptide(L)'
;MDVLSYYLETYEACRKAFLSYKKQLKSKFERFDYECLEIPKDGGQLDVYCLGAKKKPAKRLVIMSSGIHGVEGFAGSAFQRRWIEEFLLDDKSAYKLPKNSDFLILHGINAHGFKNFLRVNERNVDLNRNFALKREKLHKRFKNKKYRKIQSFLNPGSEFGNFLFEYIFFIIRFLGVVIRFGAKYVLDAAVNGQYEFPKGIYYGGRKPEPVVRVLRKYFKKVLKPYDRILILDFHTGYGAKNGLSLMHNAEGGSRTDKNLKKVFGDFGLLLNEGEEDFYRTSGDFTDFFGKILAKEKDLFPITVELGTFGNLNVMGAIRGSFLMISENRIRFHGSKSELEADKIREEFKQMFYPNREDWRLAAMDHVFGIVPEAITRFSKL
;
A
#
# COMPACT_ATOMS: atom_id res chain seq x y z
N MET A 1 13.69 -6.68 -21.79
CA MET A 1 12.50 -5.87 -22.13
C MET A 1 12.79 -4.45 -21.68
N ASP A 2 12.21 -3.43 -22.31
CA ASP A 2 12.31 -2.06 -21.80
C ASP A 2 11.57 -1.97 -20.44
N VAL A 3 12.27 -1.60 -19.37
CA VAL A 3 11.75 -1.50 -17.99
C VAL A 3 10.57 -0.54 -17.93
N LEU A 4 10.55 0.49 -18.76
CA LEU A 4 9.48 1.50 -18.77
C LEU A 4 8.14 0.91 -19.26
N SER A 5 8.16 -0.17 -20.04
CA SER A 5 6.95 -0.84 -20.53
C SER A 5 6.12 -1.51 -19.41
N TYR A 6 6.70 -1.69 -18.22
CA TYR A 6 5.96 -2.15 -17.04
C TYR A 6 5.02 -1.07 -16.45
N TYR A 7 5.17 0.20 -16.84
CA TYR A 7 4.37 1.29 -16.32
C TYR A 7 3.19 1.58 -17.25
N LEU A 8 2.00 1.08 -16.88
CA LEU A 8 0.76 1.26 -17.63
C LEU A 8 -0.11 2.37 -17.00
N GLU A 9 -1.00 2.95 -17.79
CA GLU A 9 -1.72 4.18 -17.40
C GLU A 9 -3.18 3.97 -16.99
N THR A 10 -3.73 2.75 -17.16
CA THR A 10 -5.11 2.43 -16.76
C THR A 10 -5.19 1.13 -15.94
N TYR A 11 -6.16 1.05 -15.03
CA TYR A 11 -6.43 -0.16 -14.27
C TYR A 11 -6.74 -1.34 -15.20
N GLU A 12 -7.54 -1.13 -16.23
CA GLU A 12 -7.90 -2.15 -17.21
C GLU A 12 -6.67 -2.69 -17.95
N ALA A 13 -5.71 -1.81 -18.32
CA ALA A 13 -4.46 -2.23 -18.94
C ALA A 13 -3.57 -3.03 -17.97
N CYS A 14 -3.40 -2.53 -16.73
CA CYS A 14 -2.68 -3.23 -15.66
C CYS A 14 -3.22 -4.64 -15.44
N ARG A 15 -4.54 -4.75 -15.27
CA ARG A 15 -5.22 -6.01 -15.02
C ARG A 15 -5.12 -6.95 -16.21
N LYS A 16 -5.36 -6.46 -17.43
CA LYS A 16 -5.22 -7.26 -18.66
C LYS A 16 -3.80 -7.82 -18.81
N ALA A 17 -2.79 -6.99 -18.58
CA ALA A 17 -1.39 -7.40 -18.64
C ALA A 17 -1.08 -8.46 -17.57
N PHE A 18 -1.51 -8.25 -16.31
CA PHE A 18 -1.35 -9.25 -15.25
C PHE A 18 -2.01 -10.59 -15.61
N LEU A 19 -3.25 -10.55 -16.12
CA LEU A 19 -4.00 -11.76 -16.49
C LEU A 19 -3.39 -12.52 -17.68
N SER A 20 -2.59 -11.86 -18.52
CA SER A 20 -1.96 -12.49 -19.70
C SER A 20 -0.95 -13.57 -19.35
N TYR A 21 -0.34 -13.53 -18.16
CA TYR A 21 0.66 -14.51 -17.73
C TYR A 21 0.06 -15.85 -17.31
N LYS A 22 -1.26 -15.95 -17.13
CA LYS A 22 -1.95 -17.14 -16.62
C LYS A 22 -1.55 -18.43 -17.34
N LYS A 23 -1.49 -18.41 -18.68
CA LYS A 23 -1.16 -19.60 -19.48
C LYS A 23 0.29 -20.04 -19.26
N GLN A 24 1.22 -19.09 -19.28
CA GLN A 24 2.66 -19.35 -19.12
C GLN A 24 3.00 -19.81 -17.70
N LEU A 25 2.39 -19.19 -16.68
CA LEU A 25 2.54 -19.60 -15.29
C LEU A 25 1.98 -21.02 -15.07
N LYS A 26 0.79 -21.32 -15.63
CA LYS A 26 0.20 -22.67 -15.56
C LYS A 26 1.06 -23.73 -16.24
N SER A 27 1.76 -23.42 -17.33
CA SER A 27 2.67 -24.37 -17.97
C SER A 27 3.98 -24.56 -17.21
N LYS A 28 4.43 -23.55 -16.46
CA LYS A 28 5.73 -23.56 -15.78
C LYS A 28 5.69 -24.18 -14.39
N PHE A 29 4.63 -23.93 -13.62
CA PHE A 29 4.52 -24.38 -12.23
C PHE A 29 3.69 -25.66 -12.11
N GLU A 30 4.18 -26.65 -11.36
CA GLU A 30 3.43 -27.88 -11.09
C GLU A 30 2.10 -27.62 -10.38
N ARG A 31 2.05 -26.59 -9.53
CA ARG A 31 0.82 -26.10 -8.93
C ARG A 31 0.60 -24.65 -9.34
N PHE A 32 -0.53 -24.41 -9.99
CA PHE A 32 -0.99 -23.09 -10.40
C PHE A 32 -2.49 -22.98 -10.14
N ASP A 33 -2.88 -22.04 -9.28
CA ASP A 33 -4.27 -21.68 -9.04
C ASP A 33 -4.47 -20.19 -9.34
N TYR A 34 -5.56 -19.88 -10.03
CA TYR A 34 -6.04 -18.52 -10.25
C TYR A 34 -7.43 -18.38 -9.65
N GLU A 35 -7.60 -17.39 -8.78
CA GLU A 35 -8.90 -17.02 -8.22
C GLU A 35 -9.17 -15.53 -8.48
N CYS A 36 -10.35 -15.22 -9.00
CA CYS A 36 -10.89 -13.86 -9.05
C CYS A 36 -11.81 -13.69 -7.86
N LEU A 37 -11.38 -12.92 -6.86
CA LEU A 37 -12.17 -12.65 -5.67
C LEU A 37 -13.09 -11.46 -5.93
N GLU A 38 -14.38 -11.74 -6.08
CA GLU A 38 -15.42 -10.72 -6.17
C GLU A 38 -15.59 -10.02 -4.81
N ILE A 39 -15.38 -8.70 -4.79
CA ILE A 39 -15.56 -7.88 -3.59
C ILE A 39 -16.97 -7.28 -3.62
N PRO A 40 -17.86 -7.69 -2.70
CA PRO A 40 -19.24 -7.23 -2.71
C PRO A 40 -19.37 -5.72 -2.49
N LYS A 41 -20.50 -5.16 -2.93
CA LYS A 41 -20.88 -3.76 -2.73
C LYS A 41 -19.89 -2.80 -3.39
N ASP A 42 -19.71 -2.99 -4.68
CA ASP A 42 -18.94 -2.12 -5.58
C ASP A 42 -17.43 -2.07 -5.30
N GLY A 43 -16.90 -3.04 -4.55
CA GLY A 43 -15.46 -3.14 -4.26
C GLY A 43 -14.60 -3.68 -5.41
N GLY A 44 -15.22 -4.14 -6.50
CA GLY A 44 -14.55 -4.63 -7.70
C GLY A 44 -13.98 -6.04 -7.56
N GLN A 45 -12.94 -6.34 -8.35
CA GLN A 45 -12.35 -7.67 -8.49
C GLN A 45 -10.87 -7.64 -8.08
N LEU A 46 -10.47 -8.62 -7.27
CA LEU A 46 -9.08 -8.88 -6.89
C LEU A 46 -8.61 -10.19 -7.54
N ASP A 47 -7.62 -10.09 -8.43
CA ASP A 47 -7.04 -11.25 -9.09
C ASP A 47 -5.89 -11.83 -8.26
N VAL A 48 -5.89 -13.15 -8.07
CA VAL A 48 -4.92 -13.85 -7.22
C VAL A 48 -4.29 -15.01 -7.96
N TYR A 49 -2.95 -15.07 -7.93
CA TYR A 49 -2.18 -16.23 -8.37
C TYR A 49 -1.55 -16.94 -7.18
N CYS A 50 -1.74 -18.25 -7.06
CA CYS A 50 -1.00 -19.12 -6.15
C CYS A 50 -0.17 -20.11 -6.97
N LEU A 51 1.15 -20.09 -6.75
CA LEU A 51 2.14 -20.77 -7.57
C LEU A 51 3.02 -21.66 -6.69
N GLY A 52 3.30 -22.88 -7.13
CA GLY A 52 4.23 -23.78 -6.44
C GLY A 52 4.99 -24.68 -7.39
N ALA A 53 6.29 -24.83 -7.12
CA ALA A 53 7.19 -25.63 -7.96
C ALA A 53 6.90 -27.14 -7.87
N LYS A 54 6.15 -27.58 -6.86
CA LYS A 54 5.78 -28.98 -6.61
C LYS A 54 4.28 -29.13 -6.44
N LYS A 55 3.74 -30.32 -6.72
CA LYS A 55 2.33 -30.68 -6.43
C LYS A 55 1.92 -30.39 -4.98
N LYS A 56 2.76 -30.76 -4.00
CA LYS A 56 2.50 -30.49 -2.57
C LYS A 56 2.95 -29.07 -2.18
N PRO A 57 2.19 -28.35 -1.32
CA PRO A 57 2.63 -27.06 -0.82
C PRO A 57 3.98 -27.12 -0.13
N ALA A 58 4.83 -26.14 -0.45
CA ALA A 58 6.03 -25.87 0.30
C ALA A 58 5.69 -25.40 1.72
N LYS A 59 6.69 -25.40 2.61
CA LYS A 59 6.53 -24.86 3.97
C LYS A 59 6.66 -23.35 4.05
N ARG A 60 7.11 -22.70 2.97
CA ARG A 60 7.35 -21.26 2.88
C ARG A 60 6.48 -20.65 1.79
N LEU A 61 5.91 -19.49 2.08
CA LEU A 61 5.13 -18.71 1.13
C LEU A 61 5.67 -17.29 1.05
N VAL A 62 5.82 -16.78 -0.16
CA VAL A 62 6.05 -15.36 -0.42
C VAL A 62 4.75 -14.74 -0.94
N ILE A 63 4.22 -13.77 -0.21
CA ILE A 63 3.06 -12.99 -0.60
C ILE A 63 3.54 -11.67 -1.18
N MET A 64 3.02 -11.28 -2.34
CA MET A 64 3.26 -9.98 -2.98
C MET A 64 1.91 -9.28 -3.19
N SER A 65 1.67 -8.18 -2.49
CA SER A 65 0.44 -7.38 -2.65
C SER A 65 0.68 -6.06 -3.37
N SER A 66 -0.34 -5.62 -4.08
CA SER A 66 -0.40 -4.30 -4.71
C SER A 66 -1.77 -3.64 -4.50
N GLY A 67 -1.76 -2.31 -4.47
CA GLY A 67 -2.97 -1.51 -4.56
C GLY A 67 -3.85 -1.55 -3.32
N ILE A 68 -3.27 -1.63 -2.11
CA ILE A 68 -4.04 -1.39 -0.88
C ILE A 68 -4.52 0.06 -0.85
N HIS A 69 -3.60 0.98 -1.12
CA HIS A 69 -3.95 2.28 -1.65
C HIS A 69 -4.11 2.16 -3.16
N GLY A 70 -5.29 2.50 -3.67
CA GLY A 70 -5.66 2.19 -5.04
C GLY A 70 -4.70 2.77 -6.08
N VAL A 71 -4.42 4.07 -6.00
CA VAL A 71 -3.50 4.79 -6.91
C VAL A 71 -2.06 4.26 -6.89
N GLU A 72 -1.62 3.63 -5.81
CA GLU A 72 -0.28 3.01 -5.71
C GLU A 72 -0.26 1.64 -6.41
N GLY A 73 -1.44 1.11 -6.75
CA GLY A 73 -1.62 -0.14 -7.50
C GLY A 73 -0.98 -0.13 -8.88
N PHE A 74 -0.81 1.03 -9.52
CA PHE A 74 -0.12 1.13 -10.82
C PHE A 74 1.35 0.72 -10.71
N ALA A 75 2.06 1.26 -9.72
CA ALA A 75 3.46 0.90 -9.45
C ALA A 75 3.57 -0.55 -8.96
N GLY A 76 2.71 -0.95 -8.01
CA GLY A 76 2.70 -2.33 -7.50
C GLY A 76 2.41 -3.36 -8.59
N SER A 77 1.52 -3.05 -9.55
CA SER A 77 1.27 -3.83 -10.76
C SER A 77 2.54 -3.97 -11.59
N ALA A 78 3.25 -2.87 -11.87
CA ALA A 78 4.50 -2.89 -12.61
C ALA A 78 5.53 -3.84 -11.96
N PHE A 79 5.72 -3.74 -10.65
CA PHE A 79 6.64 -4.61 -9.90
C PHE A 79 6.22 -6.08 -9.95
N GLN A 80 4.93 -6.38 -9.75
CA GLN A 80 4.43 -7.75 -9.84
C GLN A 80 4.66 -8.37 -11.23
N ARG A 81 4.43 -7.60 -12.30
CA ARG A 81 4.61 -8.08 -13.68
C ARG A 81 6.08 -8.32 -14.02
N ARG A 82 6.98 -7.41 -13.63
CA ARG A 82 8.42 -7.62 -13.78
C ARG A 82 8.90 -8.84 -13.01
N TRP A 83 8.42 -9.05 -11.77
CA TRP A 83 8.72 -10.27 -11.01
C TRP A 83 8.27 -11.54 -11.75
N ILE A 84 7.05 -11.54 -12.30
CA ILE A 84 6.53 -12.67 -13.06
C ILE A 84 7.39 -12.95 -14.30
N GLU A 85 7.70 -11.94 -15.10
CA GLU A 85 8.44 -12.15 -16.34
C GLU A 85 9.90 -12.52 -16.11
N GLU A 86 10.65 -11.73 -15.33
CA GLU A 86 12.10 -11.85 -15.22
C GLU A 86 12.57 -12.90 -14.19
N PHE A 87 11.73 -13.24 -13.21
CA PHE A 87 12.12 -14.11 -12.09
C PHE A 87 11.31 -15.40 -12.03
N LEU A 88 10.02 -15.36 -12.39
CA LEU A 88 9.20 -16.57 -12.41
C LEU A 88 9.25 -17.26 -13.76
N LEU A 89 9.19 -16.55 -14.89
CA LEU A 89 9.04 -17.13 -16.23
C LEU A 89 10.34 -17.24 -17.02
N ASP A 90 11.30 -16.33 -16.86
CA ASP A 90 12.58 -16.39 -17.58
C ASP A 90 13.53 -17.48 -17.03
N ASP A 91 13.69 -18.57 -17.80
CA ASP A 91 14.62 -19.65 -17.46
C ASP A 91 16.10 -19.28 -17.67
N LYS A 92 16.38 -18.19 -18.41
CA LYS A 92 17.73 -17.67 -18.65
C LYS A 92 18.19 -16.74 -17.54
N SER A 93 17.32 -16.39 -16.60
CA SER A 93 17.66 -15.55 -15.46
C SER A 93 18.83 -16.15 -14.66
N ALA A 94 19.78 -15.28 -14.29
CA ALA A 94 20.86 -15.63 -13.38
C ALA A 94 20.30 -15.96 -11.98
N TYR A 95 19.16 -15.36 -11.63
CA TYR A 95 18.45 -15.67 -10.40
C TYR A 95 17.84 -17.08 -10.46
N LYS A 96 18.07 -17.89 -9.41
CA LYS A 96 17.48 -19.22 -9.28
C LYS A 96 16.37 -19.20 -8.24
N LEU A 97 15.15 -19.39 -8.72
CA LEU A 97 13.96 -19.41 -7.88
C LEU A 97 14.06 -20.51 -6.81
N PRO A 98 13.86 -20.20 -5.51
CA PRO A 98 13.91 -21.21 -4.47
C PRO A 98 12.81 -22.28 -4.64
N LYS A 99 13.21 -23.55 -4.74
CA LYS A 99 12.29 -24.69 -4.94
C LYS A 99 11.47 -25.07 -3.70
N ASN A 100 11.77 -24.46 -2.55
CA ASN A 100 11.15 -24.70 -1.25
C ASN A 100 10.25 -23.55 -0.79
N SER A 101 9.88 -22.65 -1.71
CA SER A 101 8.97 -21.54 -1.50
C SER A 101 7.91 -21.52 -2.59
N ASP A 102 6.67 -21.29 -2.17
CA ASP A 102 5.56 -21.00 -3.05
C ASP A 102 5.30 -19.49 -3.09
N PHE A 103 4.51 -19.02 -4.06
CA PHE A 103 4.22 -17.60 -4.27
C PHE A 103 2.72 -17.35 -4.30
N LEU A 104 2.27 -16.28 -3.65
CA LEU A 104 0.90 -15.77 -3.68
C LEU A 104 0.92 -14.30 -4.10
N ILE A 105 0.43 -14.00 -5.30
CA ILE A 105 0.42 -12.64 -5.83
C ILE A 105 -1.01 -12.11 -5.79
N LEU A 106 -1.22 -11.01 -5.06
CA LEU A 106 -2.51 -10.33 -4.87
C LEU A 106 -2.50 -9.03 -5.69
N HIS A 107 -3.24 -8.98 -6.78
CA HIS A 107 -3.19 -7.87 -7.74
C HIS A 107 -4.36 -6.90 -7.58
N GLY A 108 -4.08 -5.69 -7.07
CA GLY A 108 -5.07 -4.61 -6.97
C GLY A 108 -6.12 -4.83 -5.88
N ILE A 109 -5.70 -4.91 -4.62
CA ILE A 109 -6.59 -5.15 -3.46
C ILE A 109 -7.76 -4.14 -3.40
N ASN A 110 -7.50 -2.87 -3.68
CA ASN A 110 -8.49 -1.80 -3.80
C ASN A 110 -8.77 -1.49 -5.27
N ALA A 111 -9.50 -2.37 -5.96
CA ALA A 111 -9.81 -2.20 -7.38
C ALA A 111 -10.55 -0.88 -7.68
N HIS A 112 -11.45 -0.44 -6.78
CA HIS A 112 -12.14 0.84 -6.93
C HIS A 112 -11.16 2.02 -6.92
N GLY A 113 -10.31 2.10 -5.89
CA GLY A 113 -9.34 3.19 -5.81
C GLY A 113 -8.32 3.13 -6.96
N PHE A 114 -7.92 1.93 -7.37
CA PHE A 114 -6.97 1.74 -8.46
C PHE A 114 -7.54 2.24 -9.79
N LYS A 115 -8.80 1.89 -10.10
CA LYS A 115 -9.50 2.38 -11.29
C LYS A 115 -9.68 3.91 -11.31
N ASN A 116 -9.89 4.53 -10.15
CA ASN A 116 -10.25 5.94 -10.05
C ASN A 116 -9.10 6.84 -9.59
N PHE A 117 -7.85 6.34 -9.57
CA PHE A 117 -6.67 7.07 -9.07
C PHE A 117 -6.83 7.60 -7.63
N LEU A 118 -7.52 6.85 -6.77
CA LEU A 118 -7.76 7.19 -5.38
C LEU A 118 -6.91 6.35 -4.43
N ARG A 119 -6.50 6.96 -3.31
CA ARG A 119 -5.90 6.21 -2.20
C ARG A 119 -6.92 5.30 -1.50
N VAL A 120 -8.17 5.74 -1.41
CA VAL A 120 -9.26 5.13 -0.63
C VAL A 120 -10.13 4.19 -1.46
N ASN A 121 -10.97 3.39 -0.80
CA ASN A 121 -11.94 2.52 -1.47
C ASN A 121 -13.24 3.26 -1.84
N GLU A 122 -14.23 2.52 -2.34
CA GLU A 122 -15.55 3.00 -2.78
C GLU A 122 -16.37 3.73 -1.68
N ARG A 123 -15.96 3.60 -0.41
CA ARG A 123 -16.61 4.23 0.75
C ARG A 123 -15.75 5.29 1.41
N ASN A 124 -14.72 5.80 0.72
CA ASN A 124 -13.74 6.72 1.28
C ASN A 124 -12.94 6.13 2.45
N VAL A 125 -12.87 4.80 2.54
CA VAL A 125 -12.12 4.13 3.60
C VAL A 125 -10.68 3.91 3.11
N ASP A 126 -9.72 4.42 3.87
CA ASP A 126 -8.33 4.03 3.78
C ASP A 126 -8.22 2.57 4.28
N LEU A 127 -7.96 1.65 3.34
CA LEU A 127 -7.89 0.23 3.68
C LEU A 127 -6.74 -0.07 4.63
N ASN A 128 -5.64 0.70 4.59
CA ASN A 128 -4.51 0.55 5.51
C ASN A 128 -4.78 1.20 6.89
N ARG A 129 -6.05 1.44 7.21
CA ARG A 129 -6.59 1.73 8.55
C ARG A 129 -7.77 0.81 8.89
N ASN A 130 -8.10 -0.16 8.02
CA ASN A 130 -9.34 -0.94 8.12
C ASN A 130 -9.13 -2.45 8.29
N PHE A 131 -7.91 -2.97 8.07
CA PHE A 131 -7.58 -4.38 8.26
C PHE A 131 -7.59 -4.78 9.76
N ALA A 132 -8.79 -5.00 10.27
CA ALA A 132 -9.05 -5.42 11.65
C ALA A 132 -10.08 -6.53 11.73
N LEU A 133 -10.08 -7.24 12.85
CA LEU A 133 -11.10 -8.20 13.20
C LEU A 133 -12.37 -7.47 13.66
N LYS A 134 -13.56 -8.01 13.35
CA LYS A 134 -14.86 -7.42 13.72
C LYS A 134 -14.96 -7.08 15.22
N ARG A 135 -14.33 -7.90 16.08
CA ARG A 135 -14.31 -7.73 17.54
C ARG A 135 -13.50 -6.54 18.04
N GLU A 136 -12.55 -6.03 17.24
CA GLU A 136 -11.68 -4.91 17.67
C GLU A 136 -12.43 -3.58 17.74
N LYS A 137 -13.54 -3.43 16.98
CA LYS A 137 -14.36 -2.20 16.93
C LYS A 137 -13.48 -0.93 16.89
N LEU A 138 -12.58 -0.84 15.90
CA LEU A 138 -11.56 0.24 15.81
C LEU A 138 -12.14 1.64 16.07
N HIS A 139 -13.24 2.00 15.41
CA HIS A 139 -13.95 3.26 15.60
C HIS A 139 -14.38 3.59 17.04
N LYS A 140 -14.54 2.58 17.91
CA LYS A 140 -14.87 2.78 19.34
C LYS A 140 -13.62 2.95 20.20
N ARG A 141 -12.51 2.31 19.81
CA ARG A 141 -11.25 2.32 20.55
C ARG A 141 -10.40 3.54 20.21
N PHE A 142 -10.36 3.91 18.93
CA PHE A 142 -9.52 4.98 18.42
C PHE A 142 -10.31 6.27 18.24
N LYS A 143 -10.13 7.19 19.19
CA LYS A 143 -10.62 8.57 19.09
C LYS A 143 -9.43 9.49 18.82
N ASN A 144 -9.27 9.90 17.57
CA ASN A 144 -8.22 10.87 17.22
C ASN A 144 -8.66 12.29 17.62
N LYS A 145 -8.49 12.60 18.91
CA LYS A 145 -8.79 13.93 19.47
C LYS A 145 -8.00 15.03 18.75
N LYS A 146 -6.77 14.72 18.28
CA LYS A 146 -5.93 15.69 17.55
C LYS A 146 -6.57 16.09 16.23
N TYR A 147 -6.96 15.11 15.42
CA TYR A 147 -7.70 15.31 14.17
C TYR A 147 -8.97 16.12 14.40
N ARG A 148 -9.77 15.78 15.41
CA ARG A 148 -11.02 16.51 15.72
C ARG A 148 -10.79 18.01 15.91
N LYS A 149 -9.70 18.42 16.59
CA LYS A 149 -9.42 19.85 16.83
C LYS A 149 -9.07 20.61 15.54
N ILE A 150 -8.51 19.94 14.53
CA ILE A 150 -8.10 20.56 13.26
C ILE A 150 -8.95 20.09 12.07
N GLN A 151 -10.08 19.44 12.33
CA GLN A 151 -10.87 18.76 11.29
C GLN A 151 -11.37 19.73 10.21
N SER A 152 -11.66 20.98 10.57
CA SER A 152 -12.13 22.00 9.62
C SER A 152 -11.04 22.45 8.66
N PHE A 153 -9.78 22.38 9.09
CA PHE A 153 -8.62 22.61 8.22
C PHE A 153 -8.39 21.41 7.30
N LEU A 154 -8.45 20.19 7.83
CA LEU A 154 -8.24 18.96 7.06
C LEU A 154 -9.39 18.62 6.11
N ASN A 155 -10.61 19.08 6.40
CA ASN A 155 -11.82 18.79 5.63
C ASN A 155 -12.60 20.08 5.34
N PRO A 156 -12.12 20.93 4.42
CA PRO A 156 -12.84 22.13 4.03
C PRO A 156 -14.22 21.77 3.44
N GLY A 157 -15.27 22.44 3.90
CA GLY A 157 -16.66 22.11 3.56
C GLY A 157 -17.25 22.85 2.35
N SER A 158 -16.42 23.45 1.51
CA SER A 158 -16.83 24.22 0.32
C SER A 158 -16.22 23.66 -0.96
N GLU A 159 -16.74 24.05 -2.13
CA GLU A 159 -16.16 23.74 -3.44
C GLU A 159 -14.70 24.22 -3.54
N PHE A 160 -13.85 23.45 -4.24
CA PHE A 160 -12.49 23.88 -4.57
C PHE A 160 -12.52 25.05 -5.57
N GLY A 161 -11.74 26.10 -5.28
CA GLY A 161 -11.60 27.27 -6.15
C GLY A 161 -10.45 27.17 -7.15
N ASN A 162 -9.87 28.32 -7.50
CA ASN A 162 -8.67 28.38 -8.34
C ASN A 162 -7.45 27.83 -7.59
N PHE A 163 -6.63 27.01 -8.25
CA PHE A 163 -5.51 26.30 -7.64
C PHE A 163 -4.52 27.23 -6.93
N LEU A 164 -4.11 28.34 -7.57
CA LEU A 164 -3.08 29.22 -7.02
C LEU A 164 -3.56 29.87 -5.71
N PHE A 165 -4.77 30.43 -5.72
CA PHE A 165 -5.34 31.04 -4.53
C PHE A 165 -5.61 30.01 -3.44
N GLU A 166 -6.15 28.84 -3.77
CA GLU A 166 -6.37 27.75 -2.81
C GLU A 166 -5.06 27.29 -2.15
N TYR A 167 -3.97 27.21 -2.92
CA TYR A 167 -2.65 26.85 -2.40
C TYR A 167 -2.08 27.92 -1.45
N ILE A 168 -2.18 29.20 -1.83
CA ILE A 168 -1.74 30.33 -0.97
C ILE A 168 -2.55 30.34 0.33
N PHE A 169 -3.88 30.25 0.26
CA PHE A 169 -4.73 30.19 1.45
C PHE A 169 -4.50 28.92 2.27
N PHE A 170 -4.15 27.81 1.63
CA PHE A 170 -3.76 26.60 2.34
C PHE A 170 -2.49 26.83 3.16
N ILE A 171 -1.43 27.42 2.58
CA ILE A 171 -0.19 27.73 3.29
C ILE A 171 -0.45 28.64 4.50
N ILE A 172 -1.21 29.72 4.31
CA ILE A 172 -1.55 30.65 5.40
C ILE A 172 -2.30 29.92 6.53
N ARG A 173 -3.30 29.10 6.18
CA ARG A 173 -4.04 28.30 7.17
C ARG A 173 -3.15 27.27 7.85
N PHE A 174 -2.29 26.58 7.10
CA PHE A 174 -1.35 25.60 7.62
C PHE A 174 -0.41 26.24 8.64
N LEU A 175 0.19 27.38 8.31
CA LEU A 175 1.02 28.16 9.24
C LEU A 175 0.25 28.55 10.50
N GLY A 176 -0.99 29.04 10.38
CA GLY A 176 -1.83 29.36 11.53
C GLY A 176 -2.11 28.15 12.43
N VAL A 177 -2.37 26.98 11.86
CA VAL A 177 -2.56 25.73 12.62
C VAL A 177 -1.25 25.30 13.30
N VAL A 178 -0.11 25.38 12.60
CA VAL A 178 1.22 25.05 13.14
C VAL A 178 1.61 25.99 14.28
N ILE A 179 1.38 27.30 14.15
CA ILE A 179 1.64 28.29 15.22
C ILE A 179 0.78 27.95 16.45
N ARG A 180 -0.47 27.54 16.25
CA ARG A 180 -1.41 27.28 17.35
C ARG A 180 -1.17 25.95 18.06
N PHE A 181 -0.78 24.89 17.34
CA PHE A 181 -0.73 23.53 17.87
C PHE A 181 0.64 22.84 17.78
N GLY A 182 1.58 23.40 17.02
CA GLY A 182 2.88 22.82 16.72
C GLY A 182 2.86 21.86 15.52
N ALA A 183 3.98 21.77 14.80
CA ALA A 183 4.10 20.94 13.59
C ALA A 183 3.91 19.43 13.87
N LYS A 184 4.51 18.91 14.96
CA LYS A 184 4.35 17.51 15.38
C LYS A 184 2.88 17.16 15.62
N TYR A 185 2.12 18.06 16.24
CA TYR A 185 0.69 17.84 16.46
C TYR A 185 -0.10 17.70 15.15
N VAL A 186 0.18 18.55 14.17
CA VAL A 186 -0.50 18.52 12.86
C VAL A 186 -0.19 17.23 12.11
N LEU A 187 1.08 16.83 12.12
CA LEU A 187 1.50 15.55 11.53
C LEU A 187 0.80 14.38 12.22
N ASP A 188 0.83 14.32 13.55
CA ASP A 188 0.17 13.27 14.33
C ASP A 188 -1.34 13.23 14.09
N ALA A 189 -1.98 14.40 13.97
CA ALA A 189 -3.41 14.48 13.72
C ALA A 189 -3.77 13.78 12.41
N ALA A 190 -2.98 13.99 11.36
CA ALA A 190 -3.20 13.41 10.03
C ALA A 190 -2.80 11.92 9.96
N VAL A 191 -1.57 11.56 10.34
CA VAL A 191 -0.98 10.24 10.10
C VAL A 191 -1.68 9.12 10.88
N ASN A 192 -2.19 9.40 12.08
CA ASN A 192 -2.87 8.40 12.91
C ASN A 192 -4.21 7.90 12.33
N GLY A 193 -4.70 8.51 11.26
CA GLY A 193 -6.03 8.22 10.71
C GLY A 193 -7.16 8.60 11.67
N GLN A 194 -8.39 8.42 11.23
CA GLN A 194 -9.56 8.77 12.02
C GLN A 194 -10.79 7.93 11.65
N TYR A 195 -11.79 7.91 12.52
CA TYR A 195 -12.99 7.06 12.37
C TYR A 195 -14.30 7.82 12.62
N GLU A 196 -14.22 9.14 12.75
CA GLU A 196 -15.35 10.01 13.16
C GLU A 196 -15.95 10.78 11.98
N PHE A 197 -15.15 11.08 10.96
CA PHE A 197 -15.48 11.92 9.82
C PHE A 197 -15.46 11.09 8.53
N PRO A 198 -16.58 10.48 8.10
CA PRO A 198 -16.59 9.53 6.97
C PRO A 198 -16.18 10.14 5.62
N LYS A 199 -16.39 11.45 5.44
CA LYS A 199 -15.98 12.20 4.25
C LYS A 199 -14.58 12.82 4.37
N GLY A 200 -13.92 12.64 5.52
CA GLY A 200 -12.61 13.25 5.75
C GLY A 200 -11.46 12.38 5.27
N ILE A 201 -10.28 12.98 5.09
CA ILE A 201 -9.07 12.26 4.75
C ILE A 201 -8.68 11.25 5.85
N TYR A 202 -8.01 10.17 5.47
CA TYR A 202 -7.52 9.10 6.35
C TYR A 202 -8.62 8.43 7.20
N TYR A 203 -9.85 8.37 6.67
CA TYR A 203 -10.96 7.70 7.32
C TYR A 203 -10.78 6.17 7.29
N GLY A 204 -10.69 5.51 8.44
CA GLY A 204 -10.48 4.05 8.53
C GLY A 204 -11.75 3.20 8.57
N GLY A 205 -12.94 3.80 8.43
CA GLY A 205 -14.20 3.05 8.36
C GLY A 205 -14.73 2.52 9.69
N ARG A 206 -16.06 2.35 9.82
CA ARG A 206 -16.68 1.89 11.08
C ARG A 206 -16.52 0.39 11.34
N LYS A 207 -16.35 -0.41 10.32
CA LYS A 207 -16.26 -1.88 10.41
C LYS A 207 -15.31 -2.39 9.35
N PRO A 208 -14.79 -3.63 9.48
CA PRO A 208 -14.01 -4.23 8.42
C PRO A 208 -14.80 -4.24 7.11
N GLU A 209 -14.22 -3.65 6.08
CA GLU A 209 -14.80 -3.50 4.75
C GLU A 209 -15.01 -4.87 4.09
N PRO A 210 -15.86 -4.97 3.05
CA PRO A 210 -16.07 -6.21 2.31
C PRO A 210 -14.77 -6.91 1.91
N VAL A 211 -13.80 -6.16 1.37
CA VAL A 211 -12.49 -6.70 0.96
C VAL A 211 -11.73 -7.37 2.11
N VAL A 212 -11.66 -6.73 3.28
CA VAL A 212 -11.01 -7.29 4.48
C VAL A 212 -11.67 -8.60 4.90
N ARG A 213 -13.00 -8.68 4.81
CA ARG A 213 -13.75 -9.89 5.20
C ARG A 213 -13.53 -11.05 4.21
N VAL A 214 -13.52 -10.75 2.91
CA VAL A 214 -13.24 -11.72 1.84
C VAL A 214 -11.81 -12.24 1.98
N LEU A 215 -10.82 -11.36 2.06
CA LEU A 215 -9.42 -11.71 2.24
C LEU A 215 -9.16 -12.50 3.52
N ARG A 216 -9.80 -12.15 4.64
CA ARG A 216 -9.70 -12.94 5.87
C ARG A 216 -10.15 -14.38 5.70
N LYS A 217 -11.28 -14.60 4.98
CA LYS A 217 -11.80 -15.96 4.71
C LYS A 217 -10.83 -16.70 3.76
N TYR A 218 -10.36 -16.00 2.73
CA TYR A 218 -9.41 -16.52 1.76
C TYR A 218 -8.10 -16.96 2.42
N PHE A 219 -7.45 -16.07 3.18
CA PHE A 219 -6.20 -16.33 3.88
C PHE A 219 -6.30 -17.48 4.88
N LYS A 220 -7.41 -17.58 5.64
CA LYS A 220 -7.61 -18.71 6.56
C LYS A 220 -7.61 -20.08 5.86
N LYS A 221 -8.08 -20.14 4.61
CA LYS A 221 -8.09 -21.36 3.79
C LYS A 221 -6.71 -21.58 3.16
N VAL A 222 -6.20 -20.60 2.43
CA VAL A 222 -5.05 -20.76 1.55
C VAL A 222 -3.73 -20.81 2.33
N LEU A 223 -3.63 -20.13 3.47
CA LEU A 223 -2.38 -20.04 4.21
C LEU A 223 -2.13 -21.22 5.17
N LYS A 224 -3.10 -22.13 5.32
CA LYS A 224 -3.03 -23.27 6.24
C LYS A 224 -1.77 -24.13 6.06
N PRO A 225 -1.35 -24.51 4.83
CA PRO A 225 -0.22 -25.44 4.63
C PRO A 225 1.17 -24.87 4.95
N TYR A 226 1.29 -23.55 5.05
CA TYR A 226 2.58 -22.85 5.14
C TYR A 226 2.94 -22.54 6.59
N ASP A 227 4.20 -22.76 6.96
CA ASP A 227 4.69 -22.53 8.33
C ASP A 227 5.36 -21.16 8.44
N ARG A 228 5.95 -20.66 7.34
CA ARG A 228 6.64 -19.37 7.26
C ARG A 228 6.12 -18.54 6.10
N ILE A 229 5.84 -17.26 6.35
CA ILE A 229 5.22 -16.38 5.36
C ILE A 229 5.96 -15.05 5.32
N LEU A 230 6.56 -14.77 4.17
CA LEU A 230 7.08 -13.45 3.80
C LEU A 230 5.96 -12.65 3.14
N ILE A 231 5.70 -11.43 3.60
CA ILE A 231 4.70 -10.54 3.02
C ILE A 231 5.42 -9.29 2.54
N LEU A 232 5.41 -9.08 1.22
CA LEU A 232 5.91 -7.89 0.54
C LEU A 232 4.71 -7.06 0.10
N ASP A 233 4.52 -5.90 0.71
CA ASP A 233 3.43 -4.99 0.39
C ASP A 233 3.97 -3.74 -0.31
N PHE A 234 3.67 -3.59 -1.60
CA PHE A 234 4.23 -2.52 -2.42
C PHE A 234 3.42 -1.24 -2.30
N HIS A 235 4.11 -0.17 -1.93
CA HIS A 235 3.55 1.16 -1.73
C HIS A 235 4.43 2.24 -2.37
N THR A 236 3.83 3.40 -2.59
CA THR A 236 4.53 4.56 -3.14
C THR A 236 4.01 5.86 -2.51
N GLY A 237 4.83 6.90 -2.56
CA GLY A 237 4.44 8.28 -2.19
C GLY A 237 5.13 8.79 -0.93
N TYR A 238 5.41 7.93 0.05
CA TYR A 238 6.13 8.32 1.27
C TYR A 238 7.64 8.07 1.15
N GLY A 239 8.44 8.94 1.77
CA GLY A 239 9.89 8.79 1.85
C GLY A 239 10.66 9.82 1.05
N ALA A 240 11.98 9.65 0.97
CA ALA A 240 12.87 10.51 0.20
C ALA A 240 12.57 10.42 -1.31
N LYS A 241 12.84 11.50 -2.07
CA LYS A 241 12.64 11.50 -3.53
C LYS A 241 13.43 10.35 -4.17
N ASN A 242 12.76 9.51 -4.95
CA ASN A 242 13.33 8.30 -5.58
C ASN A 242 13.93 7.28 -4.59
N GLY A 243 13.72 7.45 -3.28
CA GLY A 243 14.30 6.59 -2.25
C GLY A 243 13.38 5.42 -1.90
N LEU A 244 13.99 4.30 -1.51
CA LEU A 244 13.29 3.15 -0.98
C LEU A 244 13.30 3.17 0.55
N SER A 245 12.18 2.77 1.15
CA SER A 245 12.03 2.56 2.60
C SER A 245 11.42 1.18 2.84
N LEU A 246 12.06 0.40 3.71
CA LEU A 246 11.57 -0.91 4.14
C LEU A 246 10.97 -0.77 5.54
N MET A 247 9.65 -0.77 5.64
CA MET A 247 8.94 -0.44 6.87
C MET A 247 8.28 -1.65 7.52
N HIS A 248 8.37 -1.79 8.84
CA HIS A 248 7.65 -2.81 9.61
C HIS A 248 7.13 -2.28 10.96
N ASN A 249 6.10 -2.94 11.49
CA ASN A 249 5.49 -2.58 12.78
C ASN A 249 5.89 -3.55 13.91
N ALA A 250 6.74 -4.55 13.66
CA ALA A 250 7.11 -5.58 14.64
C ALA A 250 7.67 -4.96 15.94
N GLU A 251 7.25 -5.48 17.09
CA GLU A 251 7.75 -5.01 18.40
C GLU A 251 9.22 -5.39 18.57
N GLY A 252 10.04 -4.46 19.06
CA GLY A 252 11.46 -4.70 19.30
C GLY A 252 11.69 -5.96 20.12
N GLY A 253 12.59 -6.84 19.65
CA GLY A 253 12.92 -8.10 20.31
C GLY A 253 11.90 -9.23 20.15
N SER A 254 10.73 -8.96 19.57
CA SER A 254 9.74 -10.00 19.23
C SER A 254 10.30 -11.02 18.23
N ARG A 255 9.62 -12.17 18.13
CA ARG A 255 9.95 -13.20 17.13
C ARG A 255 9.92 -12.64 15.70
N THR A 256 8.94 -11.78 15.39
CA THR A 256 8.80 -11.12 14.09
C THR A 256 9.93 -10.13 13.82
N ASP A 257 10.32 -9.30 14.79
CA ASP A 257 11.46 -8.37 14.64
C ASP A 257 12.77 -9.12 14.36
N LYS A 258 13.07 -10.17 15.14
CA LYS A 258 14.25 -11.03 14.93
C LYS A 258 14.24 -11.70 13.55
N ASN A 259 13.07 -12.15 13.10
CA ASN A 259 12.88 -12.76 11.79
C ASN A 259 13.13 -11.75 10.66
N LEU A 260 12.57 -10.54 10.75
CA LEU A 260 12.78 -9.47 9.77
C LEU A 260 14.25 -9.07 9.66
N LYS A 261 14.95 -8.89 10.79
CA LYS A 261 16.39 -8.57 10.81
C LYS A 261 17.24 -9.61 10.08
N LYS A 262 16.90 -10.90 10.15
CA LYS A 262 17.61 -11.97 9.41
C LYS A 262 17.49 -11.85 7.90
N VAL A 263 16.36 -11.33 7.40
CA VAL A 263 16.10 -11.23 5.96
C VAL A 263 16.53 -9.86 5.43
N PHE A 264 16.23 -8.79 6.18
CA PHE A 264 16.29 -7.41 5.70
C PHE A 264 17.26 -6.50 6.46
N GLY A 265 17.93 -6.98 7.50
CA GLY A 265 18.75 -6.14 8.39
C GLY A 265 19.80 -5.29 7.65
N ASP A 266 20.41 -5.85 6.62
CA ASP A 266 21.46 -5.17 5.84
C ASP A 266 20.92 -4.17 4.81
N PHE A 267 19.59 -4.14 4.58
CA PHE A 267 18.95 -3.24 3.62
C PHE A 267 18.43 -1.93 4.25
N GLY A 268 18.66 -1.72 5.56
CA GLY A 268 18.18 -0.54 6.27
C GLY A 268 16.69 -0.65 6.61
N LEU A 269 16.37 -1.48 7.61
CA LEU A 269 15.02 -1.57 8.15
C LEU A 269 14.63 -0.28 8.88
N LEU A 270 13.48 0.26 8.51
CA LEU A 270 12.81 1.32 9.24
C LEU A 270 11.71 0.70 10.09
N LEU A 271 11.82 0.88 11.39
CA LEU A 271 10.66 0.73 12.25
C LEU A 271 9.66 1.79 11.82
N ASN A 272 8.40 1.41 11.65
CA ASN A 272 7.30 2.35 11.52
C ASN A 272 7.02 2.98 12.90
N GLU A 273 8.05 3.62 13.45
CA GLU A 273 8.03 4.33 14.72
C GLU A 273 7.53 5.75 14.44
N GLY A 274 6.29 6.01 14.86
CA GLY A 274 6.14 7.18 15.70
C GLY A 274 6.94 6.90 16.97
N GLU A 275 7.90 7.78 17.28
CA GLU A 275 8.76 7.69 18.48
C GLU A 275 8.00 7.22 19.72
N GLU A 276 8.71 6.48 20.59
CA GLU A 276 8.45 5.83 21.90
C GLU A 276 7.16 6.11 22.72
N ASP A 277 6.30 7.06 22.35
CA ASP A 277 4.97 7.31 22.92
C ASP A 277 3.84 7.50 21.88
N PHE A 278 4.04 7.21 20.59
CA PHE A 278 3.01 7.39 19.56
C PHE A 278 2.78 6.19 18.60
N TYR A 279 1.69 5.49 18.91
CA TYR A 279 0.85 4.53 18.20
C TYR A 279 1.20 4.09 16.76
N ARG A 280 1.40 2.76 16.63
CA ARG A 280 1.16 1.97 15.42
C ARG A 280 -0.14 2.35 14.74
N THR A 281 -0.06 2.58 13.43
CA THR A 281 -1.20 2.68 12.54
C THR A 281 -2.17 1.53 12.76
N SER A 282 -3.34 1.81 13.36
CA SER A 282 -4.27 0.75 13.70
C SER A 282 -5.09 0.33 12.48
N GLY A 283 -5.06 -0.98 12.17
CA GLY A 283 -5.75 -1.53 11.01
C GLY A 283 -4.89 -1.61 9.75
N ASP A 284 -3.57 -1.62 9.92
CA ASP A 284 -2.60 -1.87 8.85
C ASP A 284 -2.70 -3.31 8.29
N PHE A 285 -2.43 -3.47 6.98
CA PHE A 285 -2.51 -4.74 6.28
C PHE A 285 -1.47 -5.76 6.74
N THR A 286 -0.24 -5.33 6.97
CA THR A 286 0.84 -6.23 7.35
C THR A 286 0.63 -6.75 8.79
N ASP A 287 0.13 -5.89 9.68
CA ASP A 287 -0.28 -6.25 11.05
C ASP A 287 -1.45 -7.23 11.07
N PHE A 288 -2.29 -7.22 10.03
CA PHE A 288 -3.43 -8.12 9.93
C PHE A 288 -3.00 -9.58 9.98
N PHE A 289 -1.91 -9.94 9.30
CA PHE A 289 -1.36 -11.29 9.33
C PHE A 289 -0.96 -11.69 10.73
N GLY A 290 -0.37 -10.77 11.49
CA GLY A 290 -0.07 -10.98 12.91
C GLY A 290 -1.31 -11.35 13.72
N LYS A 291 -2.41 -10.63 13.50
CA LYS A 291 -3.69 -10.86 14.20
C LYS A 291 -4.36 -12.18 13.85
N ILE A 292 -4.18 -12.68 12.62
CA ILE A 292 -4.84 -13.92 12.16
C ILE A 292 -3.95 -15.16 12.22
N LEU A 293 -2.61 -15.04 12.28
CA LEU A 293 -1.69 -16.18 12.11
C LEU A 293 -0.51 -16.24 13.09
N ALA A 294 -0.14 -15.16 13.81
CA ALA A 294 1.16 -15.11 14.54
C ALA A 294 1.35 -16.19 15.62
N LYS A 295 0.26 -16.77 16.14
CA LYS A 295 0.35 -17.85 17.13
C LYS A 295 0.81 -19.17 16.52
N GLU A 296 0.66 -19.34 15.21
CA GLU A 296 0.82 -20.62 14.52
C GLU A 296 1.95 -20.58 13.48
N LYS A 297 2.44 -19.39 13.09
CA LYS A 297 3.31 -19.21 11.91
C LYS A 297 4.40 -18.18 12.15
N ASP A 298 5.54 -18.36 11.49
CA ASP A 298 6.60 -17.35 11.38
C ASP A 298 6.22 -16.33 10.30
N LEU A 299 6.16 -15.05 10.68
CA LEU A 299 5.79 -13.96 9.77
C LEU A 299 6.98 -13.04 9.53
N PHE A 300 7.11 -12.57 8.29
CA PHE A 300 8.07 -11.56 7.85
C PHE A 300 7.30 -10.46 7.09
N PRO A 301 6.50 -9.64 7.78
CA PRO A 301 5.76 -8.54 7.16
C PRO A 301 6.68 -7.35 6.86
N ILE A 302 6.75 -6.91 5.60
CA ILE A 302 7.44 -5.70 5.21
C ILE A 302 6.62 -4.89 4.20
N THR A 303 6.53 -3.60 4.45
CA THR A 303 6.06 -2.62 3.48
C THR A 303 7.27 -2.12 2.69
N VAL A 304 7.20 -2.23 1.36
CA VAL A 304 8.21 -1.76 0.41
C VAL A 304 7.70 -0.44 -0.15
N GLU A 305 8.19 0.68 0.41
CA GLU A 305 7.69 2.03 0.13
C GLU A 305 8.68 2.81 -0.75
N LEU A 306 8.21 3.34 -1.88
CA LEU A 306 9.01 4.15 -2.80
C LEU A 306 8.60 5.61 -2.74
N GLY A 307 9.51 6.48 -2.33
CA GLY A 307 9.28 7.92 -2.31
C GLY A 307 9.27 8.53 -3.71
N THR A 308 8.33 9.46 -3.94
CA THR A 308 8.07 10.03 -5.27
C THR A 308 8.75 11.38 -5.45
N PHE A 309 8.19 12.45 -4.89
CA PHE A 309 8.80 13.79 -4.90
C PHE A 309 9.57 14.13 -3.63
N GLY A 310 9.53 13.26 -2.61
CA GLY A 310 10.15 13.51 -1.32
C GLY A 310 9.23 14.31 -0.39
N ASN A 311 8.62 13.64 0.60
CA ASN A 311 7.71 14.29 1.55
C ASN A 311 8.25 14.35 2.99
N LEU A 312 9.53 14.05 3.18
CA LEU A 312 10.21 14.15 4.47
C LEU A 312 10.59 15.59 4.85
N ASN A 313 10.69 16.50 3.88
CA ASN A 313 10.92 17.92 4.13
C ASN A 313 9.60 18.71 4.21
N VAL A 314 9.65 19.91 4.79
CA VAL A 314 8.47 20.77 5.03
C VAL A 314 7.71 21.08 3.74
N MET A 315 8.41 21.40 2.64
CA MET A 315 7.77 21.73 1.37
C MET A 315 6.99 20.55 0.79
N GLY A 316 7.58 19.35 0.81
CA GLY A 316 6.94 18.12 0.37
C GLY A 316 5.75 17.74 1.25
N ALA A 317 5.86 17.91 2.58
CA ALA A 317 4.77 17.67 3.51
C ALA A 317 3.57 18.62 3.28
N ILE A 318 3.84 19.91 3.02
CA ILE A 318 2.82 20.92 2.68
C ILE A 318 2.15 20.56 1.37
N ARG A 319 2.93 20.27 0.31
CA ARG A 319 2.39 19.88 -1.01
C ARG A 319 1.54 18.62 -0.91
N GLY A 320 2.03 17.58 -0.24
CA GLY A 320 1.29 16.33 -0.06
C GLY A 320 -0.01 16.53 0.71
N SER A 321 0.02 17.32 1.79
CA SER A 321 -1.18 17.65 2.57
C SER A 321 -2.20 18.42 1.74
N PHE A 322 -1.74 19.41 0.97
CA PHE A 322 -2.60 20.18 0.07
C PHE A 322 -3.29 19.27 -0.96
N LEU A 323 -2.55 18.37 -1.61
CA LEU A 323 -3.10 17.45 -2.61
C LEU A 323 -4.09 16.46 -2.00
N MET A 324 -3.76 15.86 -0.85
CA MET A 324 -4.67 14.95 -0.13
C MET A 324 -5.99 15.63 0.26
N ILE A 325 -5.92 16.86 0.77
CA ILE A 325 -7.11 17.62 1.18
C ILE A 325 -7.91 18.06 -0.04
N SER A 326 -7.23 18.53 -1.09
CA SER A 326 -7.88 19.07 -2.29
C SER A 326 -8.58 17.98 -3.12
N GLU A 327 -7.94 16.82 -3.33
CA GLU A 327 -8.58 15.67 -4.01
C GLU A 327 -9.87 15.28 -3.28
N ASN A 328 -9.78 15.07 -1.96
CA ASN A 328 -10.92 14.65 -1.16
C ASN A 328 -12.02 15.73 -1.14
N ARG A 329 -11.65 17.02 -1.09
CA ARG A 329 -12.60 18.15 -1.17
C ARG A 329 -13.33 18.15 -2.52
N ILE A 330 -12.62 18.04 -3.64
CA ILE A 330 -13.21 18.01 -4.98
C ILE A 330 -14.20 16.84 -5.10
N ARG A 331 -13.85 15.66 -4.60
CA ARG A 331 -14.71 14.47 -4.70
C ARG A 331 -16.02 14.60 -3.91
N PHE A 332 -16.05 15.34 -2.80
CA PHE A 332 -17.23 15.47 -1.95
C PHE A 332 -18.00 16.78 -2.09
N HIS A 333 -17.33 17.84 -2.52
CA HIS A 333 -17.89 19.18 -2.58
C HIS A 333 -17.81 19.78 -3.99
N GLY A 334 -17.15 19.14 -4.94
CA GLY A 334 -16.97 19.66 -6.29
C GLY A 334 -15.86 20.71 -6.40
N SER A 335 -15.71 21.22 -7.62
CA SER A 335 -14.82 22.31 -7.97
C SER A 335 -15.62 23.35 -8.73
N LYS A 336 -15.27 24.63 -8.56
CA LYS A 336 -15.85 25.73 -9.36
C LYS A 336 -15.44 25.66 -10.83
N SER A 337 -14.41 24.88 -11.15
CA SER A 337 -13.87 24.70 -12.50
C SER A 337 -13.36 23.27 -12.66
N GLU A 338 -13.80 22.60 -13.73
CA GLU A 338 -13.35 21.24 -14.03
C GLU A 338 -11.85 21.21 -14.37
N LEU A 339 -11.35 22.26 -15.02
CA LEU A 339 -9.91 22.41 -15.32
C LEU A 339 -9.05 22.41 -14.04
N GLU A 340 -9.53 23.08 -12.99
CA GLU A 340 -8.84 23.11 -11.70
C GLU A 340 -8.92 21.74 -10.99
N ALA A 341 -10.05 21.04 -11.16
CA ALA A 341 -10.22 19.68 -10.64
C ALA A 341 -9.28 18.69 -11.34
N ASP A 342 -9.21 18.74 -12.68
CA ASP A 342 -8.29 17.94 -13.50
C ASP A 342 -6.83 18.16 -13.07
N LYS A 343 -6.45 19.42 -12.83
CA LYS A 343 -5.10 19.75 -12.35
C LYS A 343 -4.78 19.09 -11.01
N ILE A 344 -5.70 19.13 -10.04
CA ILE A 344 -5.51 18.43 -8.76
C ILE A 344 -5.48 16.92 -8.94
N ARG A 345 -6.35 16.35 -9.80
CA ARG A 345 -6.36 14.90 -10.08
C ARG A 345 -5.04 14.44 -10.68
N GLU A 346 -4.46 15.19 -11.62
CA GLU A 346 -3.16 14.87 -12.21
C GLU A 346 -2.03 15.02 -11.19
N GLU A 347 -1.96 16.12 -10.44
CA GLU A 347 -0.95 16.32 -9.39
C GLU A 347 -1.03 15.25 -8.29
N PHE A 348 -2.24 14.85 -7.91
CA PHE A 348 -2.48 13.75 -6.97
C PHE A 348 -2.02 12.41 -7.54
N LYS A 349 -2.29 12.13 -8.82
CA LYS A 349 -1.75 10.95 -9.51
C LYS A 349 -0.22 10.96 -9.46
N GLN A 350 0.42 12.07 -9.85
CA GLN A 350 1.89 12.21 -9.85
C GLN A 350 2.50 12.09 -8.45
N MET A 351 1.76 12.40 -7.39
CA MET A 351 2.19 12.19 -6.00
C MET A 351 2.45 10.72 -5.66
N PHE A 352 1.71 9.78 -6.27
CA PHE A 352 1.81 8.35 -5.99
C PHE A 352 2.37 7.54 -7.16
N TYR A 353 2.13 7.99 -8.39
CA TYR A 353 2.53 7.31 -9.61
C TYR A 353 3.12 8.29 -10.63
N PRO A 354 4.37 8.75 -10.41
CA PRO A 354 5.04 9.67 -11.33
C PRO A 354 5.18 9.11 -12.74
N ASN A 355 5.01 9.98 -13.75
CA ASN A 355 5.40 9.70 -15.13
C ASN A 355 6.88 9.98 -15.41
N ARG A 356 7.61 10.53 -14.44
CA ARG A 356 9.02 10.88 -14.54
C ARG A 356 9.87 9.62 -14.73
N GLU A 357 10.65 9.59 -15.79
CA GLU A 357 11.44 8.42 -16.19
C GLU A 357 12.48 8.02 -15.13
N ASP A 358 13.20 9.01 -14.56
CA ASP A 358 14.17 8.79 -13.49
C ASP A 358 13.56 8.05 -12.28
N TRP A 359 12.32 8.38 -11.89
CA TRP A 359 11.62 7.70 -10.80
C TRP A 359 11.24 6.28 -11.20
N ARG A 360 10.71 6.09 -12.41
CA ARG A 360 10.30 4.76 -12.91
C ARG A 360 11.46 3.78 -12.99
N LEU A 361 12.62 4.25 -13.45
CA LEU A 361 13.86 3.47 -13.49
C LEU A 361 14.37 3.21 -12.06
N ALA A 362 14.52 4.25 -11.23
CA ALA A 362 15.02 4.09 -9.86
C ALA A 362 14.14 3.16 -9.01
N ALA A 363 12.81 3.28 -9.10
CA ALA A 363 11.88 2.42 -8.37
C ALA A 363 12.05 0.94 -8.75
N MET A 364 12.24 0.66 -10.03
CA MET A 364 12.51 -0.68 -10.53
C MET A 364 13.87 -1.20 -10.05
N ASP A 365 14.92 -0.39 -10.12
CA ASP A 365 16.25 -0.78 -9.66
C ASP A 365 16.28 -1.04 -8.15
N HIS A 366 15.67 -0.17 -7.36
CA HIS A 366 15.63 -0.33 -5.91
C HIS A 366 14.82 -1.55 -5.47
N VAL A 367 13.62 -1.75 -6.02
CA VAL A 367 12.78 -2.91 -5.68
C VAL A 367 13.49 -4.21 -6.03
N PHE A 368 14.06 -4.31 -7.24
CA PHE A 368 14.68 -5.54 -7.73
C PHE A 368 16.14 -5.72 -7.29
N GLY A 369 16.77 -4.69 -6.73
CA GLY A 369 18.02 -4.83 -5.98
C GLY A 369 17.86 -5.53 -4.63
N ILE A 370 16.63 -5.57 -4.07
CA ILE A 370 16.36 -6.11 -2.73
C ILE A 370 15.46 -7.35 -2.77
N VAL A 371 14.35 -7.31 -3.48
CA VAL A 371 13.31 -8.36 -3.43
C VAL A 371 13.85 -9.77 -3.75
N PRO A 372 14.64 -9.98 -4.83
CA PRO A 372 15.18 -11.31 -5.15
C PRO A 372 16.11 -11.85 -4.05
N GLU A 373 16.98 -11.00 -3.52
CA GLU A 373 17.91 -11.39 -2.45
C GLU A 373 17.17 -11.65 -1.13
N ALA A 374 16.18 -10.82 -0.77
CA ALA A 374 15.33 -11.03 0.40
C ALA A 374 14.58 -12.37 0.32
N ILE A 375 14.01 -12.72 -0.84
CA ILE A 375 13.35 -14.01 -1.06
C ILE A 375 14.34 -15.18 -0.94
N THR A 376 15.57 -15.00 -1.46
CA THR A 376 16.65 -15.99 -1.33
C THR A 376 17.02 -16.21 0.14
N ARG A 377 17.24 -15.14 0.92
CA ARG A 377 17.52 -15.20 2.36
C ARG A 377 16.38 -15.86 3.12
N PHE A 378 15.14 -15.45 2.87
CA PHE A 378 13.94 -16.04 3.48
C PHE A 378 13.83 -17.55 3.20
N SER A 379 14.15 -17.99 1.98
CA SER A 379 14.09 -19.41 1.62
C SER A 379 15.06 -20.31 2.40
N LYS A 380 16.13 -19.73 2.95
CA LYS A 380 17.16 -20.43 3.74
C LYS A 380 16.81 -20.54 5.23
N LEU A 381 15.85 -19.75 5.71
CA LEU A 381 15.36 -19.81 7.09
C LEU A 381 14.42 -20.98 7.25
#